data_AF-A0A182LUK5-F1
#
_entry.id   AF-A0A182LUK5-F1
#
_cell.length_a   1.000
_cell.length_b   1.000
_cell.length_c   1.000
_cell.angle_alpha   90.00
_cell.angle_beta   90.00
_cell.angle_gamma   90.00
#
_symmetry.space_group_name_H-M   'P 1'
#
loop_
_entity.id
_entity.type
_entity.pdbx_description
1 polymer ?
#
loop_
_entity_poly.entity_id
_entity_poly.type
_entity_poly.pdbx_seq_one_letter_code
_entity_poly.pdbx_strand_id
1 'polypeptide(L)'
;MWCAVVLFLWVQAESVPGSGAWAMTQLRFPYSNTNFSLSLYKAAFNEEQNVVVAPFTLQNSIAMLYSIATGTTRDRLREVFGLPTNFTEFIINQKLLHYTLSDAGGSEGFRMKNRIIVNGLRDVDARMRDIMHEDLDTVLMYFDFSQREGVVRRANHFLSMRTNGLIRDTLFLGDVPKHLQLIQLSAGSFRPPFASGFDARDTIARDFRTGYIEKLYQTTTMFKEGDFRFARIPELEIEVLELPFHTRSDSVLWIMLPDRDAELDRIVKALEPEHFDAIHAHFSMKRAGIVVPVFSIKTEFNATDFLRNTIGLDALFRMRELRFFDDHDSALDGVMHRAAISVHEQSAEAGGVATVHSFSKRSAPSTAAYQFYVGRSFMFALVKRSSKQLLFIGHLCRPHDLVEV
;
A
#
# COMPACT_ATOMS: atom_id res chain seq x y z
N MET A 1 -10.31 -13.75 17.32
CA MET A 1 -10.36 -13.44 15.87
C MET A 1 -8.98 -12.95 15.47
N TRP A 2 -8.36 -13.48 14.43
CA TRP A 2 -7.09 -12.97 13.92
C TRP A 2 -7.42 -12.09 12.72
N CYS A 3 -6.81 -10.91 12.62
CA CYS A 3 -6.99 -10.05 11.45
C CYS A 3 -5.64 -9.95 10.72
N ALA A 4 -5.48 -10.66 9.61
CA ALA A 4 -4.29 -10.54 8.78
C ALA A 4 -4.60 -9.58 7.62
N VAL A 5 -4.03 -8.37 7.68
CA VAL A 5 -4.10 -7.39 6.60
C VAL A 5 -2.83 -7.53 5.76
N VAL A 6 -2.96 -7.91 4.49
CA VAL A 6 -1.81 -8.29 3.67
C VAL A 6 -1.93 -7.62 2.32
N LEU A 7 -1.06 -6.67 2.05
CA LEU A 7 -1.21 -5.69 0.99
C LEU A 7 -0.07 -5.65 0.01
N PHE A 8 -0.38 -5.22 -1.18
CA PHE A 8 0.51 -5.38 -2.29
C PHE A 8 0.47 -4.21 -3.25
N LEU A 9 1.63 -3.80 -3.71
CA LEU A 9 1.86 -2.82 -4.76
C LEU A 9 2.80 -3.47 -5.77
N TRP A 10 2.38 -3.53 -7.02
CA TRP A 10 3.16 -4.15 -8.09
C TRP A 10 2.80 -3.52 -9.39
N VAL A 11 3.66 -2.62 -9.84
CA VAL A 11 3.55 -2.04 -11.17
C VAL A 11 3.82 -3.18 -12.16
N GLN A 12 2.83 -3.67 -12.91
CA GLN A 12 3.06 -4.54 -14.08
C GLN A 12 1.86 -4.42 -15.01
N ALA A 13 2.12 -4.16 -16.30
CA ALA A 13 1.10 -4.07 -17.32
C ALA A 13 0.52 -5.45 -17.65
N GLU A 14 -0.80 -5.59 -17.57
CA GLU A 14 -1.54 -6.53 -18.42
C GLU A 14 -2.53 -5.73 -19.25
N SER A 15 -2.56 -6.00 -20.56
CA SER A 15 -3.54 -5.43 -21.47
C SER A 15 -4.94 -5.92 -21.11
N VAL A 16 -5.84 -5.01 -20.77
CA VAL A 16 -7.28 -5.31 -20.68
C VAL A 16 -7.90 -5.09 -22.06
N PRO A 17 -8.38 -6.13 -22.77
CA PRO A 17 -9.18 -5.92 -23.96
C PRO A 17 -10.58 -5.47 -23.53
N GLY A 18 -10.99 -4.27 -23.96
CA GLY A 18 -12.33 -3.77 -23.67
C GLY A 18 -12.49 -2.28 -23.96
N SER A 19 -12.92 -1.98 -25.18
CA SER A 19 -13.47 -0.68 -25.57
C SER A 19 -14.89 -0.55 -25.01
N GLY A 20 -15.04 0.16 -23.89
CA GLY A 20 -16.33 0.59 -23.36
C GLY A 20 -16.14 1.86 -22.54
N ALA A 21 -16.98 2.87 -22.77
CA ALA A 21 -17.01 4.09 -21.97
C ALA A 21 -17.77 3.79 -20.66
N TRP A 22 -17.06 3.53 -19.58
CA TRP A 22 -17.63 3.41 -18.24
C TRP A 22 -17.46 4.74 -17.51
N ALA A 23 -18.51 5.24 -16.86
CA ALA A 23 -18.41 6.38 -15.96
C ALA A 23 -17.48 6.02 -14.80
N MET A 24 -16.30 6.65 -14.74
CA MET A 24 -15.26 6.34 -13.76
C MET A 24 -15.65 6.90 -12.39
N THR A 25 -15.76 6.04 -11.38
CA THR A 25 -16.02 6.46 -9.99
C THR A 25 -14.69 6.75 -9.31
N GLN A 26 -14.51 7.98 -8.79
CA GLN A 26 -13.30 8.36 -8.07
C GLN A 26 -13.15 7.53 -6.79
N LEU A 27 -11.96 6.98 -6.53
CA LEU A 27 -11.66 6.34 -5.25
C LEU A 27 -11.64 7.42 -4.16
N ARG A 28 -12.71 7.44 -3.37
CA ARG A 28 -12.84 8.25 -2.17
C ARG A 28 -13.18 7.33 -1.01
N PHE A 29 -12.19 7.10 -0.17
CA PHE A 29 -12.42 6.65 1.20
C PHE A 29 -12.63 7.87 2.11
N PRO A 30 -13.87 8.19 2.53
CA PRO A 30 -14.15 9.40 3.31
C PRO A 30 -13.40 9.45 4.65
N TYR A 31 -12.93 8.28 5.10
CA TYR A 31 -12.28 8.08 6.38
C TYR A 31 -10.76 7.99 6.26
N SER A 32 -10.19 8.09 5.05
CA SER A 32 -8.73 8.08 4.85
C SER A 32 -8.10 9.21 5.65
N ASN A 33 -7.16 8.87 6.53
CA ASN A 33 -6.53 9.84 7.41
C ASN A 33 -5.01 9.85 7.22
N THR A 34 -4.46 11.00 6.83
CA THR A 34 -3.01 11.20 6.71
C THR A 34 -2.31 11.00 8.06
N ASN A 35 -2.92 11.39 9.18
CA ASN A 35 -2.38 11.14 10.52
C ASN A 35 -2.22 9.64 10.81
N PHE A 36 -3.24 8.83 10.49
CA PHE A 36 -3.14 7.37 10.63
C PHE A 36 -2.02 6.81 9.75
N SER A 37 -1.93 7.32 8.52
CA SER A 37 -0.93 6.90 7.53
C SER A 37 0.50 7.17 7.99
N LEU A 38 0.76 8.38 8.47
CA LEU A 38 2.07 8.77 9.00
C LEU A 38 2.38 8.06 10.31
N SER A 39 1.38 7.89 11.19
CA SER A 39 1.58 7.14 12.44
C SER A 39 1.97 5.69 12.19
N LEU A 40 1.33 5.02 11.21
CA LEU A 40 1.69 3.65 10.82
C LEU A 40 3.11 3.60 10.24
N TYR A 41 3.45 4.55 9.37
CA TYR A 41 4.78 4.63 8.79
C TYR A 41 5.86 4.86 9.85
N LYS A 42 5.65 5.83 10.75
CA LYS A 42 6.54 6.10 11.89
C LYS A 42 6.68 4.89 12.81
N ALA A 43 5.60 4.14 13.05
CA ALA A 43 5.64 2.93 13.87
C ALA A 43 6.38 1.75 13.21
N ALA A 44 6.37 1.68 11.88
CA ALA A 44 7.11 0.67 11.11
C ALA A 44 8.53 1.12 10.72
N PHE A 45 8.90 2.37 11.00
CA PHE A 45 10.17 2.95 10.56
C PHE A 45 11.36 2.21 11.20
N ASN A 46 12.33 1.88 10.35
CA ASN A 46 13.61 1.33 10.73
C ASN A 46 14.66 1.92 9.80
N GLU A 47 15.67 2.59 10.36
CA GLU A 47 16.70 3.29 9.58
C GLU A 47 17.63 2.35 8.80
N GLU A 48 17.74 1.09 9.23
CA GLU A 48 18.65 0.09 8.65
C GLU A 48 17.97 -0.82 7.63
N GLN A 49 16.64 -0.79 7.57
CA GLN A 49 15.83 -1.67 6.72
C GLN A 49 14.97 -0.86 5.76
N ASN A 50 14.71 -1.43 4.59
CA ASN A 50 13.70 -0.85 3.69
C ASN A 50 12.32 -1.15 4.22
N VAL A 51 11.47 -0.13 4.24
CA VAL A 51 10.11 -0.26 4.78
C VAL A 51 9.13 0.18 3.71
N VAL A 52 8.04 -0.56 3.59
CA VAL A 52 6.83 -0.12 2.91
C VAL A 52 5.66 -0.48 3.79
N VAL A 53 4.71 0.44 3.94
CA VAL A 53 3.42 0.19 4.56
C VAL A 53 2.30 0.63 3.62
N ALA A 54 1.10 0.11 3.88
CA ALA A 54 -0.08 0.33 3.05
C ALA A 54 -1.25 0.80 3.93
N PRO A 55 -1.22 2.06 4.39
CA PRO A 55 -2.10 2.51 5.46
C PRO A 55 -3.57 2.47 5.07
N PHE A 56 -3.89 2.83 3.82
CA PHE A 56 -5.26 2.82 3.30
C PHE A 56 -5.97 1.49 3.57
N THR A 57 -5.35 0.36 3.23
CA THR A 57 -6.04 -0.93 3.40
C THR A 57 -5.98 -1.44 4.82
N LEU A 58 -4.94 -1.16 5.61
CA LEU A 58 -5.00 -1.44 7.05
C LEU A 58 -6.16 -0.68 7.69
N GLN A 59 -6.25 0.62 7.43
CA GLN A 59 -7.33 1.46 7.95
C GLN A 59 -8.70 0.97 7.50
N ASN A 60 -8.87 0.67 6.21
CA ASN A 60 -10.14 0.14 5.70
C ASN A 60 -10.53 -1.19 6.35
N SER A 61 -9.56 -2.09 6.53
CA SER A 61 -9.79 -3.41 7.15
C SER A 61 -10.22 -3.31 8.61
N ILE A 62 -9.62 -2.39 9.38
CA ILE A 62 -10.00 -2.17 10.78
C ILE A 62 -11.33 -1.39 10.84
N ALA A 63 -11.58 -0.47 9.91
CA ALA A 63 -12.86 0.25 9.82
C ALA A 63 -14.04 -0.70 9.58
N MET A 64 -13.86 -1.80 8.82
CA MET A 64 -14.91 -2.83 8.66
C MET A 64 -15.36 -3.46 10.00
N LEU A 65 -14.50 -3.46 11.03
CA LEU A 65 -14.86 -3.95 12.36
C LEU A 65 -15.90 -3.06 13.04
N TYR A 66 -16.12 -1.83 12.57
CA TYR A 66 -17.19 -0.96 13.07
C TYR A 66 -18.57 -1.60 12.94
N SER A 67 -18.78 -2.43 11.92
CA SER A 67 -20.03 -3.17 11.70
C SER A 67 -20.33 -4.19 12.80
N ILE A 68 -19.30 -4.74 13.43
CA ILE A 68 -19.40 -5.82 14.42
C ILE A 68 -19.01 -5.36 15.83
N ALA A 69 -18.47 -4.14 15.98
CA ALA A 69 -18.08 -3.60 17.26
C ALA A 69 -19.28 -3.16 18.10
N THR A 70 -19.18 -3.31 19.41
CA THR A 70 -20.26 -2.95 20.34
C THR A 70 -19.86 -1.84 21.31
N GLY A 71 -20.86 -1.20 21.92
CA GLY A 71 -20.68 -0.25 23.02
C GLY A 71 -19.61 0.81 22.74
N THR A 72 -18.71 1.00 23.70
CA THR A 72 -17.63 1.99 23.68
C THR A 72 -16.57 1.68 22.62
N THR A 73 -16.35 0.42 22.25
CA THR A 73 -15.42 0.05 21.17
C THR A 73 -15.87 0.59 19.82
N ARG A 74 -17.18 0.51 19.55
CA ARG A 74 -17.76 1.09 18.34
C ARG A 74 -17.60 2.60 18.31
N ASP A 75 -17.86 3.28 19.42
CA ASP A 75 -17.71 4.73 19.54
C ASP A 75 -16.25 5.16 19.37
N ARG A 76 -15.30 4.37 19.87
CA ARG A 76 -13.87 4.65 19.71
C ARG A 76 -13.42 4.50 18.25
N LEU A 77 -13.84 3.43 17.56
CA LEU A 77 -13.57 3.28 16.11
C LEU A 77 -14.10 4.47 15.31
N ARG A 78 -15.31 4.94 15.67
CA ARG A 78 -15.94 6.11 15.05
C ARG A 78 -15.08 7.36 15.22
N GLU A 79 -14.62 7.64 16.43
CA GLU A 79 -13.79 8.81 16.72
C GLU A 79 -12.44 8.76 16.00
N VAL A 80 -11.75 7.62 16.10
CA VAL A 80 -10.40 7.45 15.55
C VAL A 80 -10.38 7.58 14.03
N PHE A 81 -11.36 7.02 13.33
CA PHE A 81 -11.42 7.07 11.87
C PHE A 81 -12.36 8.13 11.31
N GLY A 82 -13.03 8.92 12.16
CA GLY A 82 -14.02 9.90 11.72
C GLY A 82 -15.23 9.26 11.01
N LEU A 83 -15.67 8.08 11.47
CA LEU A 83 -16.83 7.39 10.89
C LEU A 83 -18.12 8.14 11.24
N PRO A 84 -19.18 8.05 10.42
CA PRO A 84 -20.44 8.73 10.70
C PRO A 84 -21.14 8.06 11.89
N THR A 85 -21.87 8.85 12.65
CA THR A 85 -22.73 8.34 13.74
C THR A 85 -23.90 7.54 13.17
N ASN A 86 -24.36 7.87 11.96
CA ASN A 86 -25.40 7.13 11.26
C ASN A 86 -24.81 5.85 10.65
N PHE A 87 -25.20 4.71 11.21
CA PHE A 87 -24.72 3.40 10.74
C PHE A 87 -25.08 3.12 9.28
N THR A 88 -26.26 3.52 8.82
CA THR A 88 -26.68 3.34 7.43
C THR A 88 -25.81 4.14 6.47
N GLU A 89 -25.42 5.36 6.85
CA GLU A 89 -24.50 6.19 6.07
C GLU A 89 -23.11 5.54 5.97
N PHE A 90 -22.62 4.97 7.08
CA PHE A 90 -21.37 4.20 7.07
C PHE A 90 -21.44 3.04 6.06
N ILE A 91 -22.50 2.24 6.10
CA ILE A 91 -22.67 1.09 5.20
C ILE A 91 -22.75 1.53 3.73
N ILE A 92 -23.50 2.60 3.42
CA ILE A 92 -23.58 3.13 2.04
C ILE A 92 -22.20 3.57 1.53
N ASN A 93 -21.46 4.32 2.35
CA ASN A 93 -20.13 4.80 1.98
C ASN A 93 -19.13 3.65 1.79
N GLN A 94 -19.17 2.66 2.69
CA GLN A 94 -18.33 1.47 2.57
C GLN A 94 -18.69 0.63 1.35
N LYS A 95 -19.98 0.47 1.04
CA LYS A 95 -20.43 -0.25 -0.15
C LYS A 95 -19.95 0.41 -1.43
N LEU A 96 -20.05 1.72 -1.52
CA LEU A 96 -19.51 2.46 -2.66
C LEU A 96 -17.99 2.32 -2.77
N LEU A 97 -17.28 2.37 -1.64
CA LEU A 97 -15.83 2.18 -1.60
C LEU A 97 -15.46 0.78 -2.09
N HIS A 98 -16.06 -0.27 -1.52
CA HIS A 98 -15.76 -1.66 -1.87
C HIS A 98 -16.17 -2.01 -3.29
N TYR A 99 -17.29 -1.46 -3.78
CA TYR A 99 -17.63 -1.52 -5.20
C TYR A 99 -16.53 -0.92 -6.06
N THR A 100 -16.07 0.31 -5.76
CA THR A 100 -14.99 0.99 -6.49
C THR A 100 -13.69 0.17 -6.49
N LEU A 101 -13.34 -0.43 -5.36
CA LEU A 101 -12.15 -1.26 -5.17
C LEU A 101 -12.25 -2.66 -5.82
N SER A 102 -13.45 -3.10 -6.20
CA SER A 102 -13.69 -4.40 -6.83
C SER A 102 -13.26 -4.42 -8.31
N ASP A 103 -13.26 -5.62 -8.90
CA ASP A 103 -13.01 -5.78 -10.35
C ASP A 103 -14.11 -5.12 -11.19
N ALA A 104 -15.34 -5.05 -10.67
CA ALA A 104 -16.51 -4.50 -11.35
C ALA A 104 -16.57 -2.97 -11.30
N GLY A 105 -16.05 -2.36 -10.23
CA GLY A 105 -16.04 -0.90 -10.05
C GLY A 105 -15.08 -0.16 -10.97
N GLY A 106 -14.18 -0.89 -11.66
CA GLY A 106 -13.30 -0.31 -12.65
C GLY A 106 -12.29 0.67 -12.06
N SER A 107 -11.86 0.46 -10.81
CA SER A 107 -10.82 1.31 -10.21
C SER A 107 -9.60 1.37 -11.11
N GLU A 108 -9.08 2.58 -11.18
CA GLU A 108 -7.91 3.08 -11.86
C GLU A 108 -6.58 2.44 -11.39
N GLY A 109 -6.55 1.11 -11.32
CA GLY A 109 -5.39 0.32 -10.93
C GLY A 109 -5.36 -0.20 -9.52
N PHE A 110 -5.92 0.52 -8.53
CA PHE A 110 -5.92 0.07 -7.13
C PHE A 110 -7.16 -0.77 -6.85
N ARG A 111 -6.98 -2.08 -6.71
CA ARG A 111 -8.04 -3.04 -6.37
C ARG A 111 -7.83 -3.57 -4.97
N MET A 112 -8.91 -3.90 -4.26
CA MET A 112 -8.84 -4.55 -2.96
C MET A 112 -9.90 -5.64 -2.84
N LYS A 113 -9.54 -6.78 -2.25
CA LYS A 113 -10.47 -7.88 -1.98
C LYS A 113 -10.34 -8.39 -0.57
N ASN A 114 -11.49 -8.66 0.03
CA ASN A 114 -11.60 -9.13 1.40
C ASN A 114 -12.08 -10.58 1.43
N ARG A 115 -11.59 -11.33 2.40
CA ARG A 115 -12.08 -12.66 2.76
C ARG A 115 -12.14 -12.80 4.26
N ILE A 116 -13.10 -13.58 4.73
CA ILE A 116 -13.12 -14.02 6.11
C ILE A 116 -13.12 -15.54 6.09
N ILE A 117 -12.14 -16.16 6.74
CA ILE A 117 -12.11 -17.60 6.98
C ILE A 117 -12.69 -17.83 8.37
N VAL A 118 -13.81 -18.53 8.44
CA VAL A 118 -14.55 -18.81 9.68
C VAL A 118 -14.37 -20.28 10.05
N ASN A 119 -14.28 -20.56 11.34
CA ASN A 119 -14.35 -21.94 11.83
C ASN A 119 -15.74 -22.51 11.51
N GLY A 120 -15.78 -23.57 10.69
CA GLY A 120 -17.00 -24.17 10.17
C GLY A 120 -17.90 -24.84 11.21
N LEU A 121 -17.44 -24.92 12.46
CA LEU A 121 -18.23 -25.39 13.60
C LEU A 121 -18.99 -24.27 14.32
N ARG A 122 -19.00 -23.04 13.77
CA ARG A 122 -19.61 -21.85 14.38
C ARG A 122 -20.60 -21.18 13.45
N ASP A 123 -21.71 -20.75 14.04
CA ASP A 123 -22.73 -19.96 13.36
C ASP A 123 -22.40 -18.46 13.44
N VAL A 124 -22.36 -17.83 12.26
CA VAL A 124 -22.10 -16.39 12.10
C VAL A 124 -23.44 -15.66 12.15
N ASP A 125 -23.49 -14.55 12.89
CA ASP A 125 -24.68 -13.71 12.95
C ASP A 125 -25.16 -13.36 11.53
N ALA A 126 -26.43 -13.66 11.25
CA ALA A 126 -26.99 -13.55 9.91
C ALA A 126 -26.86 -12.13 9.35
N ARG A 127 -27.10 -11.11 10.20
CA ARG A 127 -26.97 -9.71 9.81
C ARG A 127 -25.51 -9.36 9.51
N MET A 128 -24.55 -9.86 10.30
CA MET A 128 -23.13 -9.64 10.06
C MET A 128 -22.64 -10.31 8.79
N ARG A 129 -23.08 -11.55 8.53
CA ARG A 129 -22.82 -12.23 7.26
C ARG A 129 -23.33 -11.41 6.08
N ASP A 130 -24.56 -10.91 6.16
CA ASP A 130 -25.19 -10.16 5.06
C ASP A 130 -24.46 -8.83 4.83
N ILE A 131 -24.13 -8.08 5.89
CA ILE A 131 -23.32 -6.85 5.79
C ILE A 131 -21.95 -7.14 5.14
N MET A 132 -21.23 -8.14 5.64
CA MET A 132 -19.90 -8.46 5.12
C MET A 132 -19.95 -8.90 3.66
N HIS A 133 -20.90 -9.75 3.31
CA HIS A 133 -21.03 -10.32 1.97
C HIS A 133 -21.59 -9.32 0.95
N GLU A 134 -22.72 -8.68 1.26
CA GLU A 134 -23.47 -7.86 0.30
C GLU A 134 -23.02 -6.41 0.25
N ASP A 135 -22.57 -5.85 1.39
CA ASP A 135 -22.19 -4.44 1.47
C ASP A 135 -20.68 -4.23 1.44
N LEU A 136 -19.88 -5.16 1.97
CA LEU A 136 -18.42 -4.99 2.10
C LEU A 136 -17.59 -5.86 1.14
N ASP A 137 -18.21 -6.43 0.11
CA ASP A 137 -17.60 -7.33 -0.91
C ASP A 137 -16.65 -8.38 -0.29
N THR A 138 -17.09 -8.99 0.81
CA THR A 138 -16.29 -9.93 1.60
C THR A 138 -16.86 -11.32 1.52
N VAL A 139 -16.12 -12.25 0.92
CA VAL A 139 -16.54 -13.66 0.88
C VAL A 139 -16.13 -14.37 2.16
N LEU A 140 -17.12 -14.95 2.84
CA LEU A 140 -16.92 -15.84 3.97
C LEU A 140 -16.64 -17.26 3.48
N MET A 141 -15.63 -17.91 4.05
CA MET A 141 -15.28 -19.29 3.75
C MET A 141 -15.20 -20.08 5.05
N TYR A 142 -15.84 -21.25 5.09
CA TYR A 142 -15.92 -22.07 6.29
C TYR A 142 -14.93 -23.23 6.21
N PHE A 143 -14.10 -23.38 7.23
CA PHE A 143 -13.08 -24.43 7.32
C PHE A 143 -13.02 -25.02 8.72
N ASP A 144 -12.61 -26.28 8.84
CA ASP A 144 -12.34 -26.88 10.14
C ASP A 144 -10.98 -26.39 10.67
N PHE A 145 -11.00 -25.60 11.75
CA PHE A 145 -9.78 -25.08 12.38
C PHE A 145 -9.01 -26.14 13.17
N SER A 146 -9.57 -27.35 13.36
CA SER A 146 -8.78 -28.51 13.79
C SER A 146 -7.70 -28.87 12.75
N GLN A 147 -7.99 -28.64 11.46
CA GLN A 147 -7.08 -28.84 10.32
C GLN A 147 -6.29 -27.56 9.99
N ARG A 148 -5.58 -27.02 10.98
CA ARG A 148 -4.89 -25.72 10.91
C ARG A 148 -3.98 -25.53 9.69
N GLU A 149 -3.27 -26.57 9.26
CA GLU A 149 -2.42 -26.48 8.05
C GLU A 149 -3.24 -26.20 6.79
N GLY A 150 -4.44 -26.77 6.68
CA GLY A 150 -5.38 -26.51 5.58
C GLY A 150 -5.84 -25.05 5.58
N VAL A 151 -6.16 -24.51 6.76
CA VAL A 151 -6.52 -23.09 6.96
C VAL A 151 -5.37 -22.17 6.50
N VAL A 152 -4.15 -22.45 6.95
CA VAL A 152 -2.94 -21.69 6.57
C VAL A 152 -2.73 -21.73 5.05
N ARG A 153 -2.76 -22.93 4.43
CA ARG A 153 -2.60 -23.07 2.98
C ARG A 153 -3.66 -22.29 2.21
N ARG A 154 -4.92 -22.34 2.64
CA ARG A 154 -6.02 -21.61 2.00
C ARG A 154 -5.83 -20.10 2.06
N ALA A 155 -5.42 -19.60 3.22
CA ALA A 155 -5.18 -18.18 3.44
C ALA A 155 -4.01 -17.69 2.58
N ASN A 156 -2.87 -18.39 2.62
CA ASN A 156 -1.70 -18.06 1.80
C ASN A 156 -1.97 -18.17 0.30
N HIS A 157 -2.75 -19.16 -0.13
CA HIS A 157 -3.15 -19.27 -1.53
C HIS A 157 -4.02 -18.08 -1.98
N PHE A 158 -4.97 -17.63 -1.15
CA PHE A 158 -5.75 -16.42 -1.45
C PHE A 158 -4.85 -15.18 -1.57
N LEU A 159 -3.96 -14.97 -0.61
CA LEU A 159 -3.04 -13.84 -0.59
C LEU A 159 -2.09 -13.89 -1.79
N SER A 160 -1.50 -15.05 -2.08
CA SER A 160 -0.63 -15.25 -3.25
C SER A 160 -1.36 -14.96 -4.55
N MET A 161 -2.57 -15.51 -4.78
CA MET A 161 -3.32 -15.21 -6.00
C MET A 161 -3.64 -13.72 -6.16
N ARG A 162 -4.05 -13.04 -5.08
CA ARG A 162 -4.36 -11.60 -5.14
C ARG A 162 -3.14 -10.73 -5.33
N THR A 163 -1.97 -11.21 -4.91
CA THR A 163 -0.69 -10.51 -5.05
C THR A 163 0.17 -11.03 -6.20
N ASN A 164 -0.40 -11.82 -7.12
CA ASN A 164 0.33 -12.44 -8.24
C ASN A 164 1.59 -13.20 -7.80
N GLY A 165 1.54 -13.82 -6.63
CA GLY A 165 2.62 -14.59 -6.06
C GLY A 165 3.75 -13.79 -5.45
N LEU A 166 3.62 -12.48 -5.24
CA LEU A 166 4.67 -11.74 -4.53
C LEU A 166 4.62 -11.86 -3.03
N ILE A 167 3.41 -11.93 -2.47
CA ILE A 167 3.23 -12.23 -1.06
C ILE A 167 2.77 -13.68 -0.97
N ARG A 168 3.71 -14.53 -0.58
CA ARG A 168 3.53 -15.95 -0.33
C ARG A 168 3.82 -16.22 1.12
N ASP A 169 3.30 -17.35 1.59
CA ASP A 169 3.66 -17.90 2.90
C ASP A 169 3.52 -16.85 4.01
N THR A 170 2.34 -16.22 4.00
CA THR A 170 2.06 -15.12 4.93
C THR A 170 1.81 -15.67 6.33
N LEU A 171 0.73 -16.42 6.46
CA LEU A 171 0.37 -17.04 7.71
C LEU A 171 1.19 -18.31 7.89
N PHE A 172 1.69 -18.50 9.10
CA PHE A 172 2.34 -19.72 9.54
C PHE A 172 1.46 -20.44 10.56
N LEU A 173 1.81 -21.68 10.89
CA LEU A 173 1.04 -22.47 11.85
C LEU A 173 1.00 -21.83 13.25
N GLY A 174 2.02 -21.05 13.61
CA GLY A 174 2.08 -20.28 14.86
C GLY A 174 1.06 -19.15 14.93
N ASP A 175 0.65 -18.61 13.78
CA ASP A 175 -0.34 -17.51 13.69
C ASP A 175 -1.79 -18.00 13.80
N VAL A 176 -2.00 -19.32 13.76
CA VAL A 176 -3.31 -19.98 13.88
C VAL A 176 -3.34 -20.81 15.16
N PRO A 177 -3.51 -20.18 16.34
CA PRO A 177 -3.62 -20.91 17.59
C PRO A 177 -4.94 -21.72 17.65
N LYS A 178 -4.99 -22.76 18.47
CA LYS A 178 -6.12 -23.72 18.51
C LYS A 178 -7.46 -23.09 18.89
N HIS A 179 -7.45 -21.99 19.65
CA HIS A 179 -8.67 -21.28 20.05
C HIS A 179 -9.19 -20.34 18.97
N LEU A 180 -8.42 -20.12 17.90
CA LEU A 180 -8.79 -19.18 16.85
C LEU A 180 -10.07 -19.62 16.13
N GLN A 181 -11.00 -18.69 15.94
CA GLN A 181 -12.30 -18.97 15.30
C GLN A 181 -12.47 -18.29 13.94
N LEU A 182 -11.62 -17.31 13.62
CA LEU A 182 -11.79 -16.48 12.43
C LEU A 182 -10.47 -15.85 11.99
N ILE A 183 -10.26 -15.75 10.68
CA ILE A 183 -9.19 -14.96 10.05
C ILE A 183 -9.82 -13.99 9.04
N GLN A 184 -9.69 -12.69 9.27
CA GLN A 184 -9.99 -11.68 8.24
C GLN A 184 -8.73 -11.47 7.39
N LEU A 185 -8.89 -11.50 6.06
CA LEU A 185 -7.85 -11.32 5.06
C LEU A 185 -8.24 -10.16 4.15
N SER A 186 -7.39 -9.14 4.09
CA SER A 186 -7.60 -7.98 3.23
C SER A 186 -6.40 -7.80 2.30
N ALA A 187 -6.63 -7.87 1.00
CA ALA A 187 -5.59 -7.80 -0.02
C ALA A 187 -5.83 -6.71 -1.05
N GLY A 188 -5.04 -5.64 -0.99
CA GLY A 188 -4.98 -4.58 -2.00
C GLY A 188 -3.85 -4.82 -3.00
N SER A 189 -4.05 -4.41 -4.25
CA SER A 189 -3.08 -4.49 -5.35
C SER A 189 -3.17 -3.22 -6.20
N PHE A 190 -2.04 -2.61 -6.56
CA PHE A 190 -2.00 -1.55 -7.58
C PHE A 190 -0.97 -1.86 -8.65
N ARG A 191 -1.42 -1.86 -9.91
CA ARG A 191 -0.63 -2.30 -11.08
C ARG A 191 -0.66 -1.48 -12.38
N PRO A 192 -1.16 -0.24 -12.45
CA PRO A 192 -1.01 0.55 -13.66
C PRO A 192 0.46 0.71 -14.08
N PRO A 193 0.75 0.75 -15.38
CA PRO A 193 2.03 1.21 -15.88
C PRO A 193 2.17 2.73 -15.68
N PHE A 194 3.41 3.22 -15.65
CA PHE A 194 3.67 4.66 -15.71
C PHE A 194 3.02 5.27 -16.95
N ALA A 195 2.53 6.52 -16.83
CA ALA A 195 1.92 7.23 -17.97
C ALA A 195 2.89 7.39 -19.13
N SER A 196 4.16 7.55 -18.78
CA SER A 196 5.25 7.51 -19.71
C SER A 196 6.37 6.72 -19.03
N GLY A 197 6.54 5.45 -19.41
CA GLY A 197 7.52 4.56 -18.80
C GLY A 197 8.98 4.88 -19.15
N PHE A 198 9.89 4.08 -18.63
CA PHE A 198 11.33 4.23 -18.82
C PHE A 198 11.79 3.30 -19.95
N ASP A 199 12.81 3.71 -20.71
CA ASP A 199 13.41 2.84 -21.72
C ASP A 199 14.37 1.87 -21.04
N ALA A 200 14.11 0.57 -21.15
CA ALA A 200 14.95 -0.46 -20.54
C ALA A 200 16.41 -0.43 -21.04
N ARG A 201 16.68 0.20 -22.20
CA ARG A 201 18.05 0.39 -22.73
C ARG A 201 18.85 1.45 -21.95
N ASP A 202 18.17 2.35 -21.25
CA ASP A 202 18.77 3.40 -20.43
C ASP A 202 18.90 2.98 -18.95
N THR A 203 18.46 1.76 -18.63
CA THR A 203 18.65 1.14 -17.32
C THR A 203 20.08 0.62 -17.20
N ILE A 204 20.84 1.21 -16.29
CA ILE A 204 22.23 0.84 -16.03
C ILE A 204 22.55 0.88 -14.54
N ALA A 205 23.62 0.18 -14.15
CA ALA A 205 24.18 0.29 -12.81
C ALA A 205 24.75 1.70 -12.59
N ARG A 206 24.40 2.31 -11.45
CA ARG A 206 24.94 3.59 -10.97
C ARG A 206 25.16 3.51 -9.47
N ASP A 207 25.99 4.42 -8.98
CA ASP A 207 26.31 4.56 -7.56
C ASP A 207 25.05 4.82 -6.70
N PHE A 208 25.06 4.29 -5.49
CA PHE A 208 24.07 4.57 -4.47
C PHE A 208 24.74 4.64 -3.10
N ARG A 209 24.52 5.73 -2.38
CA ARG A 209 25.09 5.97 -1.06
C ARG A 209 24.13 5.53 0.02
N THR A 210 24.59 4.70 0.96
CA THR A 210 23.79 4.29 2.13
C THR A 210 24.47 4.71 3.44
N GLY A 211 23.68 5.19 4.39
CA GLY A 211 24.11 5.43 5.78
C GLY A 211 25.12 6.58 5.96
N TYR A 212 25.50 6.80 7.22
CA TYR A 212 26.41 7.87 7.66
C TYR A 212 27.87 7.65 7.21
N ILE A 213 28.25 6.41 6.85
CA ILE A 213 29.63 6.01 6.52
C ILE A 213 29.91 6.13 5.00
N GLU A 214 29.04 6.77 4.22
CA GLU A 214 29.19 6.95 2.77
C GLU A 214 29.57 5.65 2.01
N LYS A 215 29.07 4.48 2.46
CA LYS A 215 29.30 3.25 1.71
C LYS A 215 28.64 3.36 0.34
N LEU A 216 29.44 3.16 -0.70
CA LEU A 216 29.05 3.21 -2.09
C LEU A 216 28.67 1.80 -2.55
N TYR A 217 27.45 1.66 -3.06
CA TYR A 217 26.97 0.43 -3.67
C TYR A 217 26.62 0.70 -5.12
N GLN A 218 26.62 -0.33 -5.95
CA GLN A 218 25.95 -0.25 -7.25
C GLN A 218 24.48 -0.63 -7.09
N THR A 219 23.60 0.12 -7.75
CA THR A 219 22.20 -0.26 -7.94
C THR A 219 21.80 -0.04 -9.39
N THR A 220 20.90 -0.89 -9.87
CA THR A 220 20.25 -0.71 -11.16
C THR A 220 19.36 0.53 -11.11
N THR A 221 19.55 1.45 -12.05
CA THR A 221 18.82 2.72 -12.11
C THR A 221 18.24 2.94 -13.50
N MET A 222 16.97 3.30 -13.55
CA MET A 222 16.29 3.74 -14.77
C MET A 222 16.50 5.24 -14.98
N PHE A 223 16.62 5.65 -16.25
CA PHE A 223 16.82 7.04 -16.64
C PHE A 223 15.74 7.51 -17.61
N LYS A 224 15.40 8.80 -17.51
CA LYS A 224 14.52 9.45 -18.47
C LYS A 224 14.73 10.96 -18.50
N GLU A 225 14.64 11.57 -19.67
CA GLU A 225 14.55 13.02 -19.82
C GLU A 225 13.12 13.43 -20.23
N GLY A 226 12.59 14.49 -19.63
CA GLY A 226 11.21 14.93 -19.88
C GLY A 226 10.80 16.13 -19.04
N ASP A 227 9.53 16.49 -19.14
CA ASP A 227 8.91 17.47 -18.26
C ASP A 227 8.23 16.74 -17.10
N PHE A 228 8.63 17.07 -15.87
CA PHE A 228 8.13 16.45 -14.65
C PHE A 228 7.65 17.50 -13.65
N ARG A 229 6.81 17.07 -12.72
CA ARG A 229 6.36 17.92 -11.61
C ARG A 229 7.28 17.71 -10.41
N PHE A 230 7.78 18.81 -9.86
CA PHE A 230 8.60 18.83 -8.66
C PHE A 230 7.99 19.74 -7.59
N ALA A 231 8.11 19.35 -6.33
CA ALA A 231 7.79 20.17 -5.17
C ALA A 231 9.00 20.20 -4.23
N ARG A 232 9.21 21.31 -3.54
CA ARG A 232 10.27 21.47 -2.54
C ARG A 232 9.63 21.75 -1.19
N ILE A 233 10.06 21.04 -0.15
CA ILE A 233 9.62 21.27 1.23
C ILE A 233 10.87 21.63 2.04
N PRO A 234 11.20 22.94 2.14
CA PRO A 234 12.40 23.40 2.81
C PRO A 234 12.48 22.99 4.28
N GLU A 235 11.34 22.95 4.98
CA GLU A 235 11.26 22.60 6.41
C GLU A 235 11.76 21.18 6.70
N LEU A 236 11.60 20.27 5.74
CA LEU A 236 12.03 18.88 5.81
C LEU A 236 13.30 18.61 4.99
N GLU A 237 13.85 19.62 4.31
CA GLU A 237 15.02 19.47 3.45
C GLU A 237 14.81 18.39 2.36
N ILE A 238 13.59 18.27 1.81
CA ILE A 238 13.25 17.29 0.77
C ILE A 238 12.86 17.96 -0.55
N GLU A 239 13.21 17.32 -1.66
CA GLU A 239 12.63 17.56 -2.97
C GLU A 239 11.82 16.35 -3.43
N VAL A 240 10.63 16.60 -3.99
CA VAL A 240 9.67 15.57 -4.37
C VAL A 240 9.47 15.57 -5.88
N LEU A 241 9.74 14.44 -6.53
CA LEU A 241 9.40 14.16 -7.92
C LEU A 241 8.07 13.41 -7.99
N GLU A 242 7.15 13.84 -8.87
CA GLU A 242 5.90 13.13 -9.15
C GLU A 242 5.98 12.35 -10.47
N LEU A 243 5.74 11.03 -10.39
CA LEU A 243 5.66 10.11 -11.51
C LEU A 243 4.21 9.65 -11.71
N PRO A 244 3.51 10.13 -12.74
CA PRO A 244 2.12 9.74 -12.99
C PRO A 244 2.00 8.33 -13.57
N PHE A 245 0.93 7.64 -13.22
CA PHE A 245 0.51 6.40 -13.87
C PHE A 245 -0.42 6.67 -15.06
N HIS A 246 -0.57 5.71 -15.97
CA HIS A 246 -1.32 5.85 -17.23
C HIS A 246 -2.70 6.50 -17.05
N THR A 247 -3.11 7.32 -18.02
CA THR A 247 -4.22 8.30 -18.02
C THR A 247 -5.58 7.85 -17.51
N ARG A 248 -5.79 6.55 -17.31
CA ARG A 248 -6.94 6.00 -16.59
C ARG A 248 -6.63 5.85 -15.10
N SER A 249 -5.66 6.61 -14.58
CA SER A 249 -5.28 6.61 -13.18
C SER A 249 -4.90 7.99 -12.66
N ASP A 250 -5.69 8.44 -11.69
CA ASP A 250 -5.42 9.58 -10.81
C ASP A 250 -4.35 9.26 -9.75
N SER A 251 -3.78 8.07 -9.77
CA SER A 251 -2.66 7.72 -8.89
C SER A 251 -1.33 8.24 -9.44
N VAL A 252 -0.45 8.62 -8.51
CA VAL A 252 0.92 9.06 -8.80
C VAL A 252 1.88 8.47 -7.77
N LEU A 253 3.11 8.18 -8.19
CA LEU A 253 4.20 7.82 -7.30
C LEU A 253 5.04 9.07 -7.03
N TRP A 254 5.17 9.41 -5.76
CA TRP A 254 6.10 10.44 -5.31
C TRP A 254 7.42 9.80 -4.90
N ILE A 255 8.52 10.36 -5.40
CA ILE A 255 9.88 10.10 -4.92
C ILE A 255 10.31 11.32 -4.13
N MET A 256 10.43 11.17 -2.81
CA MET A 256 10.80 12.24 -1.87
C MET A 256 12.26 12.05 -1.49
N LEU A 257 13.12 12.86 -2.07
CA LEU A 257 14.56 12.78 -1.94
C LEU A 257 15.05 13.80 -0.89
N PRO A 258 15.57 13.36 0.27
CA PRO A 258 16.27 14.22 1.22
C PRO A 258 17.44 14.94 0.59
N ASP A 259 17.83 16.10 1.10
CA ASP A 259 19.12 16.74 0.80
C ASP A 259 20.30 15.85 1.18
N ARG A 260 21.51 16.21 0.73
CA ARG A 260 22.69 15.36 0.93
C ARG A 260 23.02 15.13 2.41
N ASP A 261 22.87 16.16 3.23
CA ASP A 261 23.25 16.14 4.64
C ASP A 261 22.05 15.85 5.57
N ALA A 262 20.87 15.62 5.00
CA ALA A 262 19.64 15.41 5.75
C ALA A 262 19.48 13.93 6.14
N GLU A 263 19.27 13.69 7.43
CA GLU A 263 19.08 12.35 7.97
C GLU A 263 17.62 11.90 7.84
N LEU A 264 17.42 10.70 7.29
CA LEU A 264 16.09 10.16 7.04
C LEU A 264 15.27 10.01 8.35
N ASP A 265 15.89 9.58 9.45
CA ASP A 265 15.22 9.45 10.75
C ASP A 265 14.66 10.79 11.25
N ARG A 266 15.44 11.87 11.14
CA ARG A 266 15.00 13.22 11.49
C ARG A 266 13.81 13.65 10.64
N ILE A 267 13.86 13.41 9.33
CA ILE A 267 12.76 13.74 8.42
C ILE A 267 11.51 12.95 8.78
N VAL A 268 11.62 11.64 8.97
CA VAL A 268 10.47 10.78 9.29
C VAL A 268 9.82 11.17 10.61
N LYS A 269 10.61 11.52 11.64
CA LYS A 269 10.07 12.02 12.91
C LYS A 269 9.31 13.34 12.75
N ALA A 270 9.82 14.24 11.90
CA ALA A 270 9.23 15.55 11.64
C ALA A 270 8.05 15.54 10.65
N LEU A 271 7.77 14.43 9.96
CA LEU A 271 6.66 14.33 9.02
C LEU A 271 5.31 14.54 9.71
N GLU A 272 4.58 15.54 9.25
CA GLU A 272 3.22 15.88 9.69
C GLU A 272 2.29 16.03 8.47
N PRO A 273 0.96 15.88 8.61
CA PRO A 273 0.02 15.94 7.50
C PRO A 273 0.13 17.20 6.64
N GLU A 274 0.43 18.34 7.27
CA GLU A 274 0.55 19.64 6.61
C GLU A 274 1.66 19.62 5.56
N HIS A 275 2.70 18.80 5.74
CA HIS A 275 3.75 18.64 4.74
C HIS A 275 3.23 17.94 3.47
N PHE A 276 2.30 16.98 3.60
CA PHE A 276 1.67 16.34 2.43
C PHE A 276 0.73 17.30 1.70
N ASP A 277 -0.01 18.14 2.44
CA ASP A 277 -0.79 19.22 1.84
C ASP A 277 0.09 20.24 1.13
N ALA A 278 1.23 20.58 1.72
CA ALA A 278 2.22 21.44 1.09
C ALA A 278 2.79 20.82 -0.19
N ILE A 279 3.14 19.52 -0.20
CA ILE A 279 3.60 18.84 -1.43
C ILE A 279 2.54 18.94 -2.53
N HIS A 280 1.26 18.66 -2.21
CA HIS A 280 0.16 18.80 -3.17
C HIS A 280 0.03 20.22 -3.75
N ALA A 281 0.26 21.25 -2.93
CA ALA A 281 0.09 22.65 -3.32
C ALA A 281 1.28 23.22 -4.14
N HIS A 282 2.50 22.72 -3.93
CA HIS A 282 3.73 23.37 -4.42
C HIS A 282 4.37 22.69 -5.65
N PHE A 283 3.64 21.81 -6.34
CA PHE A 283 4.16 21.21 -7.57
C PHE A 283 4.27 22.23 -8.71
N SER A 284 5.44 22.26 -9.34
CA SER A 284 5.72 23.04 -10.55
C SER A 284 6.35 22.16 -11.64
N MET A 285 6.07 22.47 -12.91
CA MET A 285 6.63 21.73 -14.05
C MET A 285 8.08 22.16 -14.32
N LYS A 286 8.96 21.20 -14.58
CA LYS A 286 10.36 21.43 -14.93
C LYS A 286 10.87 20.36 -15.91
N ARG A 287 11.61 20.79 -16.92
CA ARG A 287 12.39 19.90 -17.79
C ARG A 287 13.58 19.34 -17.01
N ALA A 288 13.68 18.01 -16.90
CA ALA A 288 14.72 17.35 -16.12
C ALA A 288 15.15 16.01 -16.73
N GLY A 289 16.42 15.64 -16.50
CA GLY A 289 16.85 14.24 -16.50
C GLY A 289 16.60 13.65 -15.11
N ILE A 290 15.85 12.55 -15.04
CA ILE A 290 15.57 11.83 -13.80
C ILE A 290 16.30 10.49 -13.81
N VAL A 291 16.93 10.14 -12.70
CA VAL A 291 17.57 8.84 -12.46
C VAL A 291 16.98 8.27 -11.18
N VAL A 292 16.28 7.15 -11.29
CA VAL A 292 15.55 6.52 -10.19
C VAL A 292 15.97 5.05 -10.08
N PRO A 293 16.24 4.53 -8.87
CA PRO A 293 16.50 3.10 -8.70
C PRO A 293 15.33 2.22 -9.15
N VAL A 294 15.65 1.06 -9.70
CA VAL A 294 14.72 -0.08 -9.72
C VAL A 294 14.73 -0.68 -8.32
N PHE A 295 13.56 -0.93 -7.74
CA PHE A 295 13.50 -1.49 -6.40
C PHE A 295 12.28 -2.35 -6.15
N SER A 296 12.46 -3.33 -5.27
CA SER A 296 11.37 -4.06 -4.65
C SER A 296 11.60 -4.11 -3.15
N ILE A 297 10.54 -3.88 -2.38
CA ILE A 297 10.58 -3.90 -0.92
C ILE A 297 9.43 -4.77 -0.45
N LYS A 298 9.69 -5.60 0.57
CA LYS A 298 8.66 -6.35 1.29
C LYS A 298 8.84 -6.05 2.78
N THR A 299 7.73 -5.81 3.46
CA THR A 299 7.71 -5.52 4.88
C THR A 299 6.65 -6.36 5.56
N GLU A 300 7.01 -6.86 6.73
CA GLU A 300 6.12 -7.48 7.68
C GLU A 300 6.15 -6.66 8.96
N PHE A 301 4.96 -6.32 9.47
CA PHE A 301 4.79 -5.46 10.63
C PHE A 301 3.64 -5.99 11.49
N ASN A 302 3.91 -6.31 12.74
CA ASN A 302 2.85 -6.63 13.69
C ASN A 302 2.15 -5.33 14.12
N ALA A 303 0.97 -5.08 13.55
CA ALA A 303 0.18 -3.88 13.80
C ALA A 303 -0.62 -3.93 15.11
N THR A 304 -0.53 -5.02 15.88
CA THR A 304 -1.27 -5.19 17.15
C THR A 304 -0.92 -4.06 18.12
N ASP A 305 0.36 -3.89 18.45
CA ASP A 305 0.77 -2.89 19.45
C ASP A 305 0.56 -1.46 18.96
N PHE A 306 0.72 -1.23 17.65
CA PHE A 306 0.38 0.05 17.02
C PHE A 306 -1.10 0.39 17.21
N LEU A 307 -2.01 -0.54 16.91
CA LEU A 307 -3.45 -0.32 17.09
C LEU A 307 -3.82 -0.14 18.55
N ARG A 308 -3.25 -0.94 19.45
CA ARG A 308 -3.53 -0.87 20.90
C ARG A 308 -3.04 0.43 21.51
N ASN A 309 -1.77 0.76 21.29
CA ASN A 309 -1.04 1.76 22.08
C ASN A 309 -0.95 3.12 21.38
N THR A 310 -0.70 3.13 20.06
CA THR A 310 -0.53 4.38 19.30
C THR A 310 -1.88 4.95 18.87
N ILE A 311 -2.77 4.09 18.37
CA ILE A 311 -4.09 4.51 17.88
C ILE A 311 -5.15 4.50 19.02
N GLY A 312 -4.92 3.71 20.08
CA GLY A 312 -5.82 3.64 21.23
C GLY A 312 -7.08 2.81 20.96
N LEU A 313 -6.92 1.70 20.22
CA LEU A 313 -7.96 0.71 19.90
C LEU A 313 -7.77 -0.60 20.69
N ASP A 314 -7.23 -0.52 21.92
CA ASP A 314 -6.99 -1.69 22.77
C ASP A 314 -8.26 -2.52 23.05
N ALA A 315 -9.42 -1.88 23.08
CA ALA A 315 -10.70 -2.56 23.32
C ALA A 315 -11.03 -3.60 22.24
N LEU A 316 -10.54 -3.45 21.00
CA LEU A 316 -10.71 -4.48 19.95
C LEU A 316 -10.13 -5.84 20.36
N PHE A 317 -9.16 -5.86 21.28
CA PHE A 317 -8.46 -7.06 21.74
C PHE A 317 -9.00 -7.59 23.08
N ARG A 318 -10.09 -7.01 23.58
CA ARG A 318 -10.77 -7.45 24.81
C ARG A 318 -12.03 -8.23 24.43
N MET A 319 -12.31 -9.30 25.17
CA MET A 319 -13.53 -10.09 24.98
C MET A 319 -14.78 -9.21 25.08
N ARG A 320 -15.84 -9.59 24.35
CA ARG A 320 -17.17 -8.96 24.38
C ARG A 320 -17.29 -7.62 23.65
N GLU A 321 -16.23 -7.19 22.98
CA GLU A 321 -16.19 -5.91 22.26
C GLU A 321 -16.55 -6.06 20.78
N LEU A 322 -16.50 -7.29 20.24
CA LEU A 322 -16.92 -7.64 18.88
C LEU A 322 -18.00 -8.73 18.92
N ARG A 323 -19.03 -8.58 18.08
CA ARG A 323 -20.11 -9.55 17.86
C ARG A 323 -20.12 -10.02 16.41
N PHE A 324 -19.41 -11.09 16.15
CA PHE A 324 -19.38 -11.75 14.84
C PHE A 324 -20.20 -13.06 14.82
N PHE A 325 -20.26 -13.76 15.95
CA PHE A 325 -20.99 -15.02 16.11
C PHE A 325 -22.30 -14.81 16.86
N ASP A 326 -23.30 -15.67 16.62
CA ASP A 326 -24.61 -15.60 17.27
C ASP A 326 -24.55 -15.91 18.77
N ASP A 327 -23.65 -16.81 19.16
CA ASP A 327 -23.69 -17.51 20.45
C ASP A 327 -22.57 -17.10 21.42
N HIS A 328 -21.55 -16.36 20.97
CA HIS A 328 -20.40 -15.98 21.80
C HIS A 328 -19.81 -14.61 21.48
N ASP A 329 -19.28 -14.00 22.54
CA ASP A 329 -18.49 -12.79 22.49
C ASP A 329 -17.13 -13.04 21.78
N SER A 330 -16.64 -12.05 21.03
CA SER A 330 -15.39 -12.16 20.27
C SER A 330 -14.47 -10.95 20.48
N ALA A 331 -13.19 -11.15 20.17
CA ALA A 331 -12.12 -10.15 20.25
C ALA A 331 -11.07 -10.42 19.18
N LEU A 332 -10.22 -9.44 18.88
CA LEU A 332 -9.00 -9.63 18.12
C LEU A 332 -7.92 -10.30 18.98
N ASP A 333 -7.25 -11.31 18.42
CA ASP A 333 -6.05 -11.94 18.96
C ASP A 333 -4.80 -11.19 18.53
N GLY A 334 -4.82 -10.62 17.32
CA GLY A 334 -3.67 -9.93 16.72
C GLY A 334 -3.99 -9.38 15.34
N VAL A 335 -3.16 -8.43 14.92
CA VAL A 335 -3.17 -7.86 13.58
C VAL A 335 -1.80 -7.93 12.94
N MET A 336 -1.70 -8.68 11.84
CA MET A 336 -0.49 -8.74 11.03
C MET A 336 -0.67 -7.86 9.80
N HIS A 337 0.25 -6.93 9.58
CA HIS A 337 0.30 -6.09 8.38
C HIS A 337 1.47 -6.50 7.51
N ARG A 338 1.23 -6.81 6.23
CA ARG A 338 2.30 -7.01 5.26
C ARG A 338 2.11 -6.09 4.08
N ALA A 339 3.20 -5.56 3.55
CA ALA A 339 3.18 -4.74 2.36
C ALA A 339 4.33 -5.13 1.44
N ALA A 340 4.12 -5.04 0.14
CA ALA A 340 5.23 -5.09 -0.81
C ALA A 340 5.04 -4.04 -1.89
N ILE A 341 6.14 -3.53 -2.43
CA ILE A 341 6.20 -2.65 -3.60
C ILE A 341 7.23 -3.19 -4.58
N SER A 342 6.96 -3.07 -5.88
CA SER A 342 7.95 -3.23 -6.93
C SER A 342 7.80 -2.10 -7.95
N VAL A 343 8.90 -1.41 -8.23
CA VAL A 343 9.02 -0.30 -9.18
C VAL A 343 10.10 -0.67 -10.20
N HIS A 344 9.73 -0.69 -11.48
CA HIS A 344 10.59 -1.01 -12.62
C HIS A 344 10.08 -0.30 -13.88
N GLU A 345 10.76 -0.48 -15.02
CA GLU A 345 10.67 0.37 -16.22
C GLU A 345 9.35 0.30 -16.99
N GLN A 346 8.57 -0.78 -16.85
CA GLN A 346 7.62 -1.20 -17.88
C GLN A 346 6.48 -0.20 -18.16
N SER A 347 6.39 0.17 -19.45
CA SER A 347 5.35 0.95 -20.12
C SER A 347 4.27 0.05 -20.75
N ALA A 348 3.08 0.61 -21.01
CA ALA A 348 2.01 -0.07 -21.75
C ALA A 348 2.37 -0.43 -23.21
N GLU A 349 3.42 0.16 -23.78
CA GLU A 349 3.80 -0.01 -25.18
C GLU A 349 4.77 -1.18 -25.45
N ALA A 350 5.29 -1.83 -24.40
CA ALA A 350 6.21 -2.97 -24.55
C ALA A 350 5.52 -4.32 -24.86
N GLY A 351 4.17 -4.36 -24.94
CA GLY A 351 3.40 -5.56 -25.27
C GLY A 351 3.28 -5.87 -26.77
N GLY A 352 3.81 -5.01 -27.64
CA GLY A 352 3.80 -5.21 -29.09
C GLY A 352 5.19 -5.52 -29.63
N VAL A 353 5.49 -6.81 -29.82
CA VAL A 353 6.60 -7.36 -30.64
C VAL A 353 8.00 -6.84 -30.25
N ALA A 354 8.68 -7.59 -29.38
CA ALA A 354 10.12 -7.49 -29.19
C ALA A 354 10.84 -7.89 -30.48
N THR A 355 11.14 -6.92 -31.33
CA THR A 355 12.09 -7.08 -32.44
C THR A 355 13.45 -6.67 -31.92
N VAL A 356 14.36 -7.64 -31.81
CA VAL A 356 15.76 -7.43 -31.44
C VAL A 356 16.43 -6.58 -32.52
N HIS A 357 16.55 -5.29 -32.27
CA HIS A 357 17.45 -4.41 -33.02
C HIS A 357 18.56 -3.94 -32.09
N SER A 358 19.68 -4.67 -32.17
CA SER A 358 20.95 -4.23 -31.63
C SER A 358 21.39 -2.98 -32.40
N PHE A 359 21.23 -1.81 -31.80
CA PHE A 359 21.90 -0.60 -32.23
C PHE A 359 22.66 -0.02 -31.05
N SER A 360 23.99 -0.14 -31.12
CA SER A 360 24.91 0.77 -30.46
C SER A 360 24.54 2.20 -30.84
N LYS A 361 23.80 2.88 -29.98
CA LYS A 361 23.74 4.35 -29.96
C LYS A 361 24.35 4.79 -28.65
N ARG A 362 25.49 5.45 -28.74
CA ARG A 362 26.07 6.26 -27.66
C ARG A 362 24.94 7.15 -27.14
N SER A 363 24.65 7.05 -25.85
CA SER A 363 23.75 7.94 -25.14
C SER A 363 24.20 9.36 -25.43
N ALA A 364 23.36 10.15 -26.11
CA ALA A 364 23.60 11.57 -26.25
C ALA A 364 23.71 12.17 -24.84
N PRO A 365 24.62 13.13 -24.58
CA PRO A 365 24.65 13.83 -23.31
C PRO A 365 23.27 14.42 -23.04
N SER A 366 22.76 14.26 -21.81
CA SER A 366 21.48 14.84 -21.40
C SER A 366 21.42 16.32 -21.79
N THR A 367 20.34 16.71 -22.46
CA THR A 367 20.13 18.10 -22.88
C THR A 367 19.42 18.93 -21.81
N ALA A 368 18.84 18.27 -20.80
CA ALA A 368 18.24 18.95 -19.65
C ALA A 368 19.33 19.52 -18.71
N ALA A 369 19.24 20.83 -18.46
CA ALA A 369 20.10 21.52 -17.50
C ALA A 369 19.88 21.08 -16.05
N TYR A 370 18.72 20.48 -15.74
CA TYR A 370 18.39 19.98 -14.41
C TYR A 370 18.45 18.46 -14.34
N GLN A 371 19.08 17.93 -13.27
CA GLN A 371 19.20 16.51 -13.00
C GLN A 371 18.64 16.19 -11.61
N PHE A 372 17.70 15.25 -11.56
CA PHE A 372 17.18 14.68 -10.31
C PHE A 372 17.69 13.25 -10.16
N TYR A 373 18.73 13.08 -9.37
CA TYR A 373 19.41 11.79 -9.19
C TYR A 373 19.17 11.21 -7.80
N VAL A 374 18.46 10.09 -7.76
CA VAL A 374 18.10 9.34 -6.56
C VAL A 374 19.22 8.32 -6.25
N GLY A 375 20.41 8.85 -5.95
CA GLY A 375 21.61 8.07 -5.63
C GLY A 375 21.89 7.91 -4.12
N ARG A 376 20.85 8.06 -3.28
CA ARG A 376 20.93 7.95 -1.81
C ARG A 376 19.58 7.55 -1.23
N SER A 377 19.53 7.25 0.08
CA SER A 377 18.29 6.92 0.78
C SER A 377 17.17 7.92 0.49
N PHE A 378 15.98 7.43 0.21
CA PHE A 378 14.83 8.25 -0.17
C PHE A 378 13.53 7.66 0.35
N MET A 379 12.52 8.51 0.52
CA MET A 379 11.15 8.08 0.80
C MET A 379 10.34 8.04 -0.50
N PHE A 380 9.27 7.26 -0.51
CA PHE A 380 8.31 7.25 -1.59
C PHE A 380 6.89 7.13 -1.06
N ALA A 381 5.92 7.61 -1.83
CA ALA A 381 4.51 7.47 -1.52
C ALA A 381 3.69 7.23 -2.79
N LEU A 382 2.77 6.26 -2.74
CA LEU A 382 1.73 6.14 -3.76
C LEU A 382 0.51 6.91 -3.27
N VAL A 383 0.11 7.92 -4.02
CA VAL A 383 -1.02 8.78 -3.65
C VAL A 383 -2.07 8.86 -4.76
N LYS A 384 -3.32 9.09 -4.37
CA LYS A 384 -4.39 9.55 -5.28
C LYS A 384 -4.40 11.07 -5.32
N ARG A 385 -4.27 11.67 -6.50
CA ARG A 385 -4.15 13.13 -6.64
C ARG A 385 -5.45 13.86 -6.27
N SER A 386 -6.60 13.36 -6.71
CA SER A 386 -7.92 13.97 -6.48
C SER A 386 -8.39 13.87 -5.02
N SER A 387 -8.17 12.74 -4.37
CA SER A 387 -8.61 12.49 -3.00
C SER A 387 -7.51 12.65 -1.95
N LYS A 388 -6.27 12.94 -2.37
CA LYS A 388 -5.06 13.07 -1.53
C LYS A 388 -4.77 11.83 -0.67
N GLN A 389 -5.27 10.66 -1.07
CA GLN A 389 -5.18 9.45 -0.27
C GLN A 389 -3.81 8.78 -0.38
N LEU A 390 -3.21 8.49 0.77
CA LEU A 390 -1.97 7.71 0.87
C LEU A 390 -2.27 6.21 0.80
N LEU A 391 -2.01 5.63 -0.36
CA LEU A 391 -2.20 4.19 -0.59
C LEU A 391 -1.00 3.39 -0.05
N PHE A 392 0.21 3.89 -0.31
CA PHE A 392 1.46 3.34 0.20
C PHE A 392 2.41 4.47 0.60
N ILE A 393 3.25 4.19 1.58
CA ILE A 393 4.37 5.05 1.96
C ILE A 393 5.51 4.17 2.47
N GLY A 394 6.74 4.59 2.23
CA GLY A 394 7.90 3.84 2.64
C GLY A 394 9.20 4.56 2.33
N HIS A 395 10.30 3.86 2.56
CA HIS A 395 11.63 4.32 2.23
C HIS A 395 12.55 3.19 1.77
N LEU A 396 13.54 3.57 0.98
CA LEU A 396 14.64 2.72 0.59
C LEU A 396 15.92 3.29 1.19
N CYS A 397 16.52 2.56 2.13
CA CYS A 397 17.82 2.87 2.71
C CYS A 397 18.95 2.08 2.05
N ARG A 398 18.66 0.86 1.58
CA ARG A 398 19.64 -0.08 1.02
C ARG A 398 19.02 -0.80 -0.19
N PRO A 399 19.45 -0.56 -1.44
CA PRO A 399 18.97 -1.33 -2.59
C PRO A 399 19.08 -2.85 -2.38
N HIS A 400 18.29 -3.68 -3.07
CA HIS A 400 18.34 -5.14 -2.89
C HIS A 400 19.44 -5.82 -3.73
N ASP A 401 19.88 -5.18 -4.82
CA ASP A 401 20.90 -5.71 -5.74
C ASP A 401 22.32 -5.21 -5.39
N LEU A 402 22.64 -5.15 -4.09
CA LEU A 402 23.94 -4.64 -3.64
C LEU A 402 25.06 -5.57 -4.09
N VAL A 403 25.87 -5.08 -5.01
CA VAL A 403 27.26 -5.50 -5.15
C VAL A 403 28.09 -4.43 -4.45
N GLU A 404 28.76 -4.79 -3.34
CA GLU A 404 29.77 -3.90 -2.73
C GLU A 404 30.84 -3.61 -3.79
N VAL A 405 31.15 -2.32 -3.99
CA VAL A 405 32.15 -1.84 -4.96
C VAL A 405 33.56 -2.05 -4.42
#